data_AF-E2S7D3-F1
#
_entry.id   AF-E2S7D3-F1
#
_cell.length_a   1.000
_cell.length_b   1.000
_cell.length_c   1.000
_cell.angle_alpha   90.00
_cell.angle_beta   90.00
_cell.angle_gamma   90.00
#
_symmetry.space_group_name_H-M   'P 1'
#
loop_
_entity.id
_entity.type
_entity.pdbx_description
1 polymer ?
#
loop_
_entity_poly.entity_id
_entity_poly.type
_entity_poly.pdbx_seq_one_letter_code
_entity_poly.pdbx_strand_id
1 'polypeptide(L)'
;MRQLSRIHVGNSKTDVRDAYVIAHAGLNLPDALRSVDRVEEVFTQPKVLNGIDEDLARAYTRLINQMRSALVGTNPAFDHVLRGQMIHRKWILHLLAKYGGPTKIRRIGKTRLAAFARSHKARNPEPVIHAMLAAIHTQTVSIAGAEYPELSVAMSAKDALAKLAHRKEIEAQVLKLIQDIPQTEILLSMPGIGPRSAAQILMTVGDMSDLPDAAHLASYTGLSPRTNQSGTSIMPNSPNRAGNKN
;
A
#
# COMPACT_ATOMS: atom_id res chain seq x y z
N MET A 1 6.57 -22.29 6.16
CA MET A 1 8.05 -22.17 6.35
C MET A 1 8.49 -21.93 7.80
N ARG A 2 8.15 -20.80 8.46
CA ARG A 2 8.63 -20.52 9.85
C ARG A 2 8.27 -21.55 10.92
N GLN A 3 7.20 -22.32 10.73
CA GLN A 3 6.83 -23.42 11.65
C GLN A 3 7.53 -24.75 11.29
N LEU A 4 7.80 -24.99 10.00
CA LEU A 4 8.53 -26.17 9.50
C LEU A 4 10.02 -26.16 9.91
N SER A 5 10.63 -24.98 10.03
CA SER A 5 12.00 -24.87 10.53
C SER A 5 12.14 -25.20 12.03
N ARG A 6 11.04 -25.09 12.80
CA ARG A 6 10.99 -25.33 14.25
C ARG A 6 10.82 -26.80 14.65
N ILE A 7 10.30 -27.64 13.75
CA ILE A 7 10.23 -29.09 13.94
C ILE A 7 11.57 -29.78 13.60
N HIS A 8 12.50 -29.07 12.96
CA HIS A 8 13.86 -29.52 12.73
C HIS A 8 14.77 -29.08 13.89
N VAL A 9 15.68 -29.95 14.34
CA VAL A 9 16.55 -29.71 15.52
C VAL A 9 17.46 -28.50 15.32
N GLY A 10 17.54 -27.61 16.32
CA GLY A 10 18.37 -26.40 16.33
C GLY A 10 17.65 -25.15 15.79
N ASN A 11 18.15 -23.96 16.14
CA ASN A 11 17.55 -22.66 15.77
C ASN A 11 18.44 -21.82 14.84
N SER A 12 19.53 -22.40 14.31
CA SER A 12 20.45 -21.71 13.42
C SER A 12 19.85 -21.54 12.02
N LYS A 13 19.96 -20.33 11.48
CA LYS A 13 19.54 -20.00 10.12
C LYS A 13 20.75 -20.05 9.18
N THR A 14 20.84 -21.10 8.38
CA THR A 14 21.91 -21.29 7.39
C THR A 14 21.31 -21.74 6.07
N ASP A 15 21.88 -21.31 4.94
CA ASP A 15 21.35 -21.62 3.61
C ASP A 15 21.30 -23.13 3.33
N VAL A 16 22.31 -23.87 3.80
CA VAL A 16 22.37 -25.35 3.69
C VAL A 16 21.18 -26.00 4.40
N ARG A 17 20.83 -25.50 5.59
CA ARG A 17 19.70 -26.03 6.36
C ARG A 17 18.38 -25.62 5.72
N ASP A 18 18.25 -24.37 5.29
CA ASP A 18 17.04 -23.90 4.61
C ASP A 18 16.77 -24.73 3.35
N ALA A 19 17.82 -25.07 2.57
CA ALA A 19 17.72 -25.98 1.43
C ALA A 19 17.27 -27.40 1.83
N TYR A 20 17.84 -27.97 2.90
CA TYR A 20 17.42 -29.28 3.42
C TYR A 20 15.95 -29.27 3.88
N VAL A 21 15.52 -28.25 4.62
CA VAL A 21 14.14 -28.12 5.12
C VAL A 21 13.16 -27.99 3.94
N ILE A 22 13.53 -27.25 2.89
CA ILE A 22 12.73 -27.15 1.66
C ILE A 22 12.61 -28.52 0.99
N ALA A 23 13.73 -29.23 0.79
CA ALA A 23 13.72 -30.55 0.14
C ALA A 23 12.95 -31.60 0.96
N HIS A 24 13.11 -31.59 2.28
CA HIS A 24 12.41 -32.49 3.19
C HIS A 24 10.90 -32.25 3.19
N ALA A 25 10.46 -30.99 3.21
CA ALA A 25 9.05 -30.63 3.04
C ALA A 25 8.54 -31.06 1.65
N GLY A 26 9.37 -30.84 0.62
CA GLY A 26 9.21 -31.32 -0.76
C GLY A 26 8.79 -32.78 -0.86
N LEU A 27 9.53 -33.64 -0.17
CA LEU A 27 9.42 -35.08 -0.27
C LEU A 27 8.35 -35.68 0.65
N ASN A 28 8.23 -35.16 1.88
CA ASN A 28 7.46 -35.83 2.95
C ASN A 28 6.15 -35.15 3.29
N LEU A 29 5.95 -33.90 2.84
CA LEU A 29 4.76 -33.12 3.13
C LEU A 29 4.19 -32.49 1.85
N PRO A 30 3.92 -33.29 0.79
CA PRO A 30 3.43 -32.76 -0.49
C PRO A 30 2.14 -31.95 -0.32
N ASP A 31 1.26 -32.37 0.60
CA ASP A 31 -0.01 -31.68 0.91
C ASP A 31 0.20 -30.36 1.69
N ALA A 32 1.39 -30.12 2.23
CA ALA A 32 1.76 -28.87 2.88
C ALA A 32 2.48 -27.90 1.93
N LEU A 33 2.82 -28.35 0.72
CA LEU A 33 3.43 -27.53 -0.31
C LEU A 33 2.33 -26.87 -1.14
N ARG A 34 2.59 -25.63 -1.54
CA ARG A 34 1.69 -24.92 -2.44
C ARG A 34 1.90 -25.44 -3.86
N SER A 35 0.82 -25.90 -4.50
CA SER A 35 0.80 -26.07 -5.96
C SER A 35 1.11 -24.72 -6.62
N VAL A 36 2.12 -24.69 -7.49
CA VAL A 36 2.32 -23.53 -8.35
C VAL A 36 1.14 -23.55 -9.32
N ASP A 37 0.26 -22.54 -9.23
CA ASP A 37 -0.93 -22.38 -10.09
C ASP A 37 -0.57 -22.83 -11.52
N ARG A 38 -1.44 -23.60 -12.19
CA ARG A 38 -1.25 -23.88 -13.62
C ARG A 38 -1.21 -22.54 -14.35
N VAL A 39 -0.02 -22.12 -14.71
CA VAL A 39 0.21 -20.76 -15.19
C VAL A 39 -0.26 -20.68 -16.63
N GLU A 40 -1.57 -20.51 -16.83
CA GLU A 40 -2.02 -19.92 -18.09
C GLU A 40 -1.32 -18.56 -18.22
N GLU A 41 -0.65 -18.37 -19.34
CA GLU A 41 0.21 -17.22 -19.62
C GLU A 41 -0.53 -15.88 -19.36
N VAL A 42 -1.84 -15.90 -19.59
CA VAL A 42 -2.82 -14.83 -19.37
C VAL A 42 -2.79 -14.27 -17.94
N PHE A 43 -2.52 -15.09 -16.91
CA PHE A 43 -2.47 -14.64 -15.51
C PHE A 43 -1.07 -14.24 -15.04
N THR A 44 -0.02 -14.53 -15.82
CA THR A 44 1.37 -14.18 -15.44
C THR A 44 1.61 -12.68 -15.53
N GLN A 45 1.19 -12.07 -16.64
CA GLN A 45 1.44 -10.66 -16.89
C GLN A 45 0.72 -9.76 -15.87
N PRO A 46 -0.58 -9.97 -15.55
CA PRO A 46 -1.25 -9.22 -14.49
C PRO A 46 -0.62 -9.39 -13.11
N LYS A 47 -0.14 -10.60 -12.77
CA LYS A 47 0.56 -10.86 -11.50
C LYS A 47 1.85 -10.03 -11.37
N VAL A 48 2.64 -9.93 -12.44
CA VAL A 48 3.84 -9.08 -12.46
C VAL A 48 3.46 -7.61 -12.26
N LEU A 49 2.43 -7.12 -12.96
CA LEU A 49 1.95 -5.75 -12.82
C LEU A 49 1.44 -5.44 -11.40
N ASN A 50 0.76 -6.40 -10.75
CA ASN A 50 0.36 -6.25 -9.34
C ASN A 50 1.57 -6.11 -8.42
N GLY A 51 2.62 -6.91 -8.63
CA GLY A 51 3.88 -6.78 -7.88
C GLY A 51 4.50 -5.38 -8.02
N ILE A 52 4.50 -4.84 -9.25
CA ILE A 52 4.96 -3.47 -9.52
C ILE A 52 4.09 -2.43 -8.80
N ASP A 53 2.75 -2.56 -8.84
CA ASP A 53 1.85 -1.63 -8.14
C ASP A 53 2.07 -1.65 -6.62
N GLU A 54 2.26 -2.83 -6.03
CA GLU A 54 2.57 -2.99 -4.62
C GLU A 54 3.90 -2.33 -4.24
N ASP A 55 4.95 -2.51 -5.06
CA ASP A 55 6.24 -1.84 -4.85
C ASP A 55 6.13 -0.32 -4.95
N LEU A 56 5.37 0.19 -5.92
CA LEU A 56 5.08 1.62 -6.05
C LEU A 56 4.29 2.15 -4.83
N ALA A 57 3.35 1.37 -4.29
CA ALA A 57 2.59 1.73 -3.10
C ALA A 57 3.47 1.80 -1.85
N ARG A 58 4.38 0.83 -1.68
CA ARG A 58 5.37 0.81 -0.59
C ARG A 58 6.33 1.98 -0.71
N ALA A 59 6.85 2.24 -1.91
CA ALA A 59 7.72 3.38 -2.19
C ALA A 59 7.04 4.72 -1.90
N TYR A 60 5.78 4.89 -2.32
CA TYR A 60 4.99 6.08 -2.00
C TYR A 60 4.83 6.27 -0.49
N THR A 61 4.48 5.21 0.25
CA THR A 61 4.36 5.26 1.72
C THR A 61 5.68 5.65 2.38
N ARG A 62 6.81 5.11 1.92
CA ARG A 62 8.14 5.47 2.38
C ARG A 62 8.43 6.96 2.16
N LEU A 63 8.12 7.49 0.98
CA LEU A 63 8.30 8.92 0.66
C LEU A 63 7.44 9.82 1.55
N ILE A 64 6.19 9.43 1.82
CA ILE A 64 5.32 10.15 2.76
C ILE A 64 5.95 10.19 4.16
N ASN A 65 6.42 9.04 4.65
CA ASN A 65 7.05 8.97 5.97
C ASN A 65 8.36 9.79 6.04
N GLN A 66 9.15 9.79 4.96
CA GLN A 66 10.36 10.62 4.85
C GLN A 66 10.02 12.11 4.92
N MET A 67 9.00 12.58 4.18
CA MET A 67 8.54 13.96 4.24
C MET A 67 8.10 14.35 5.65
N ARG A 68 7.31 13.50 6.31
CA ARG A 68 6.83 13.75 7.67
C ARG A 68 7.97 13.78 8.68
N SER A 69 8.92 12.84 8.58
CA SER A 69 10.09 12.82 9.46
C SER A 69 10.93 14.10 9.32
N ALA A 70 11.16 14.58 8.10
CA ALA A 70 11.85 15.85 7.86
C ALA A 70 11.07 17.06 8.42
N LEU A 71 9.75 17.11 8.20
CA LEU A 71 8.90 18.20 8.68
C LEU A 71 8.78 18.22 10.21
N VAL A 72 8.73 17.05 10.87
CA VAL A 72 8.77 16.97 12.34
C VAL A 72 10.11 17.52 12.86
N GLY A 73 11.22 17.27 12.16
CA GLY A 73 12.52 17.81 12.51
C GLY A 73 12.62 19.34 12.38
N THR A 74 11.90 19.96 11.43
CA THR A 74 11.99 21.42 11.17
C THR A 74 10.87 22.26 11.80
N ASN A 75 9.62 21.78 11.73
CA ASN A 75 8.43 22.45 12.23
C ASN A 75 7.33 21.40 12.60
N PRO A 76 7.32 20.92 13.85
CA PRO A 76 6.34 19.93 14.33
C PRO A 76 4.89 20.40 14.22
N ALA A 77 4.62 21.69 14.46
CA ALA A 77 3.27 22.25 14.40
C ALA A 77 2.72 22.18 12.96
N PHE A 78 3.57 22.41 11.96
CA PHE A 78 3.22 22.29 10.56
C PHE A 78 2.97 20.84 10.14
N ASP A 79 3.79 19.85 10.56
CA ASP A 79 3.47 18.42 10.33
C ASP A 79 2.10 18.06 10.92
N HIS A 80 1.77 18.60 12.09
CA HIS A 80 0.49 18.36 12.76
C HIS A 80 -0.72 18.72 11.87
N VAL A 81 -0.63 19.82 11.11
CA VAL A 81 -1.68 20.23 10.16
C VAL A 81 -1.81 19.24 9.00
N LEU A 82 -0.72 18.57 8.62
CA LEU A 82 -0.66 17.64 7.50
C LEU A 82 -0.99 16.18 7.88
N ARG A 83 -1.35 15.90 9.13
CA ARG A 83 -1.59 14.53 9.60
C ARG A 83 -2.73 13.79 8.86
N GLY A 84 -2.63 12.48 8.89
CA GLY A 84 -3.63 11.57 8.33
C GLY A 84 -3.80 11.77 6.83
N GLN A 85 -5.05 11.90 6.38
CA GLN A 85 -5.38 12.02 4.96
C GLN A 85 -4.98 13.37 4.34
N MET A 86 -4.55 14.35 5.13
CA MET A 86 -4.22 15.68 4.63
C MET A 86 -2.99 15.68 3.74
N ILE A 87 -1.89 15.05 4.15
CA ILE A 87 -0.64 14.99 3.38
C ILE A 87 -0.82 14.30 2.00
N HIS A 88 -1.77 13.37 1.89
CA HIS A 88 -2.03 12.64 0.65
C HIS A 88 -2.86 13.45 -0.37
N ARG A 89 -3.37 14.63 0.00
CA ARG A 89 -4.10 15.48 -0.95
C ARG A 89 -3.16 15.97 -2.03
N LYS A 90 -3.53 15.80 -3.30
CA LYS A 90 -2.66 16.14 -4.45
C LYS A 90 -2.12 17.57 -4.40
N TRP A 91 -2.96 18.56 -4.08
CA TRP A 91 -2.52 19.95 -4.01
C TRP A 91 -1.49 20.21 -2.90
N ILE A 92 -1.52 19.42 -1.80
CA ILE A 92 -0.52 19.46 -0.74
C ILE A 92 0.79 18.88 -1.24
N LEU A 93 0.75 17.71 -1.91
CA LEU A 93 1.94 17.13 -2.52
C LEU A 93 2.56 18.08 -3.55
N HIS A 94 1.76 18.75 -4.38
CA HIS A 94 2.25 19.78 -5.30
C HIS A 94 2.81 21.01 -4.58
N LEU A 95 2.20 21.41 -3.45
CA LEU A 95 2.70 22.51 -2.63
C LEU A 95 4.10 22.17 -2.07
N LEU A 96 4.25 21.00 -1.46
CA LEU A 96 5.52 20.51 -0.92
C LEU A 96 6.55 20.28 -2.04
N ALA A 97 6.15 19.75 -3.19
CA ALA A 97 7.04 19.56 -4.34
C ALA A 97 7.60 20.88 -4.87
N LYS A 98 6.80 21.96 -4.82
CA LYS A 98 7.21 23.29 -5.31
C LYS A 98 7.98 24.09 -4.27
N TYR A 99 7.56 24.04 -3.01
CA TYR A 99 8.06 24.94 -1.97
C TYR A 99 8.85 24.23 -0.87
N GLY A 100 8.86 22.91 -0.81
CA GLY A 100 9.55 22.13 0.22
C GLY A 100 8.79 22.13 1.53
N GLY A 101 8.81 23.26 2.25
CA GLY A 101 8.20 23.32 3.58
C GLY A 101 7.93 24.73 4.10
N PRO A 102 7.83 24.86 5.44
CA PRO A 102 7.45 26.08 6.14
C PRO A 102 8.18 27.35 5.67
N THR A 103 9.49 27.27 5.43
CA THR A 103 10.34 28.45 5.19
C THR A 103 9.94 29.18 3.92
N LYS A 104 9.75 28.45 2.81
CA LYS A 104 9.29 29.06 1.55
C LYS A 104 7.78 29.33 1.58
N ILE A 105 6.97 28.47 2.20
CA ILE A 105 5.53 28.65 2.29
C ILE A 105 5.17 29.97 3.01
N ARG A 106 5.91 30.31 4.07
CA ARG A 106 5.76 31.58 4.81
C ARG A 106 5.84 32.81 3.91
N ARG A 107 6.72 32.81 2.90
CA ARG A 107 7.03 33.96 2.04
C ARG A 107 5.97 34.21 0.95
N ILE A 108 5.11 33.24 0.65
CA ILE A 108 4.16 33.32 -0.46
C ILE A 108 2.95 34.18 -0.11
N GLY A 109 2.51 34.13 1.15
CA GLY A 109 1.30 34.78 1.63
C GLY A 109 0.00 34.03 1.28
N LYS A 110 -1.06 34.33 2.05
CA LYS A 110 -2.35 33.63 2.00
C LYS A 110 -2.99 33.62 0.61
N THR A 111 -3.06 34.77 -0.07
CA THR A 111 -3.78 34.93 -1.34
C THR A 111 -3.18 34.06 -2.45
N ARG A 112 -1.84 34.05 -2.57
CA ARG A 112 -1.14 33.23 -3.57
C ARG A 112 -1.22 31.74 -3.24
N LEU A 113 -1.19 31.35 -1.96
CA LEU A 113 -1.42 29.96 -1.55
C LEU A 113 -2.83 29.49 -1.92
N ALA A 114 -3.84 30.33 -1.72
CA ALA A 114 -5.21 29.99 -2.06
C ALA A 114 -5.39 29.85 -3.59
N ALA A 115 -4.79 30.76 -4.37
CA ALA A 115 -4.76 30.62 -5.83
C ALA A 115 -4.04 29.34 -6.28
N PHE A 116 -2.89 29.03 -5.68
CA PHE A 116 -2.14 27.81 -5.96
C PHE A 116 -2.97 26.54 -5.66
N ALA A 117 -3.61 26.49 -4.49
CA ALA A 117 -4.45 25.35 -4.11
C ALA A 117 -5.63 25.17 -5.07
N ARG A 118 -6.33 26.25 -5.43
CA ARG A 118 -7.43 26.21 -6.42
C ARG A 118 -6.97 25.74 -7.80
N SER A 119 -5.81 26.19 -8.28
CA SER A 119 -5.24 25.72 -9.56
C SER A 119 -4.98 24.21 -9.58
N HIS A 120 -4.74 23.60 -8.40
CA HIS A 120 -4.60 22.16 -8.22
C HIS A 120 -5.89 21.47 -7.74
N LYS A 121 -7.06 22.07 -8.04
CA LYS A 121 -8.40 21.54 -7.78
C LYS A 121 -8.70 21.29 -6.29
N ALA A 122 -8.09 22.06 -5.38
CA ALA A 122 -8.41 21.97 -3.96
C ALA A 122 -9.83 22.48 -3.67
N ARG A 123 -10.62 21.69 -2.93
CA ARG A 123 -11.94 22.11 -2.43
C ARG A 123 -11.78 22.75 -1.05
N ASN A 124 -12.30 23.97 -0.89
CA ASN A 124 -12.25 24.75 0.35
C ASN A 124 -10.84 24.75 1.00
N PRO A 125 -9.80 25.28 0.32
CA PRO A 125 -8.43 25.24 0.83
C PRO A 125 -8.17 26.21 2.01
N GLU A 126 -9.03 27.21 2.23
CA GLU A 126 -8.82 28.30 3.17
C GLU A 126 -8.54 27.83 4.60
N PRO A 127 -9.35 26.92 5.21
CA PRO A 127 -9.11 26.49 6.58
C PRO A 127 -7.75 25.81 6.76
N VAL A 128 -7.33 25.03 5.76
CA VAL A 128 -6.04 24.32 5.79
C VAL A 128 -4.90 25.32 5.63
N ILE A 129 -5.00 26.28 4.70
CA ILE A 129 -4.01 27.34 4.53
C ILE A 129 -3.88 28.19 5.79
N HIS A 130 -5.00 28.54 6.42
CA HIS A 130 -5.02 29.25 7.69
C HIS A 130 -4.30 28.48 8.79
N ALA A 131 -4.61 27.19 8.97
CA ALA A 131 -3.94 26.34 9.94
C ALA A 131 -2.44 26.20 9.67
N MET A 132 -2.04 26.02 8.40
CA MET A 132 -0.62 25.97 8.01
C MET A 132 0.11 27.25 8.37
N LEU A 133 -0.43 28.40 7.97
CA LEU A 133 0.21 29.68 8.26
C LEU A 133 0.25 29.93 9.76
N ALA A 134 -0.82 29.65 10.50
CA ALA A 134 -0.82 29.76 11.97
C ALA A 134 0.26 28.89 12.61
N ALA A 135 0.38 27.62 12.21
CA ALA A 135 1.40 26.70 12.70
C ALA A 135 2.85 27.16 12.37
N ILE A 136 3.03 27.82 11.23
CA ILE A 136 4.33 28.42 10.88
C ILE A 136 4.66 29.60 11.80
N HIS A 137 3.67 30.42 12.17
CA HIS A 137 3.87 31.58 13.05
C HIS A 137 4.01 31.20 14.53
N THR A 138 3.47 30.06 14.96
CA THR A 138 3.61 29.58 16.34
C THR A 138 5.03 29.14 16.69
N GLN A 139 5.85 28.83 15.67
CA GLN A 139 7.24 28.44 15.89
C GLN A 139 8.11 29.67 16.19
N THR A 140 8.63 29.73 17.40
CA THR A 140 9.52 30.80 17.87
C THR A 140 11.00 30.49 17.66
N VAL A 141 11.37 29.21 17.57
CA VAL A 141 12.76 28.76 17.42
C VAL A 141 13.06 28.46 15.96
N SER A 142 14.09 29.09 15.40
CA SER A 142 14.60 28.77 14.07
C SER A 142 15.77 27.80 14.17
N ILE A 143 15.70 26.70 13.42
CA ILE A 143 16.83 25.78 13.28
C ILE A 143 17.71 26.30 12.15
N ALA A 144 19.01 26.48 12.41
CA ALA A 144 19.96 26.84 11.37
C ALA A 144 20.02 25.71 10.32
N GLY A 145 19.89 26.05 9.03
CA GLY A 145 19.88 25.05 7.96
C GLY A 145 18.54 24.33 7.75
N ALA A 146 17.43 24.82 8.31
CA ALA A 146 16.10 24.23 8.12
C ALA A 146 15.68 24.10 6.64
N GLU A 147 16.29 24.88 5.74
CA GLU A 147 16.13 24.78 4.30
C GLU A 147 16.61 23.44 3.71
N TYR A 148 17.59 22.77 4.32
CA TYR A 148 18.14 21.51 3.79
C TYR A 148 17.17 20.32 3.98
N PRO A 149 16.57 20.08 5.16
CA PRO A 149 15.50 19.10 5.28
C PRO A 149 14.29 19.43 4.38
N GLU A 150 13.92 20.71 4.24
CA GLU A 150 12.83 21.12 3.34
C GLU A 150 13.12 20.83 1.86
N LEU A 151 14.39 20.84 1.43
CA LEU A 151 14.78 20.38 0.09
C LEU A 151 14.50 18.88 -0.10
N SER A 152 14.81 18.05 0.90
CA SER A 152 14.48 16.61 0.89
C SER A 152 12.97 16.38 0.84
N VAL A 153 12.17 17.22 1.52
CA VAL A 153 10.70 17.20 1.42
C VAL A 153 10.26 17.49 -0.02
N ALA A 154 10.82 18.52 -0.67
CA ALA A 154 10.48 18.87 -2.05
C ALA A 154 10.78 17.73 -3.03
N MET A 155 11.96 17.10 -2.90
CA MET A 155 12.34 15.94 -3.73
C MET A 155 11.39 14.76 -3.50
N SER A 156 11.15 14.42 -2.23
CA SER A 156 10.27 13.30 -1.86
C SER A 156 8.83 13.52 -2.34
N ALA A 157 8.34 14.75 -2.31
CA ALA A 157 7.00 15.10 -2.81
C ALA A 157 6.90 14.96 -4.34
N LYS A 158 7.95 15.36 -5.09
CA LYS A 158 8.01 15.15 -6.54
C LYS A 158 8.01 13.66 -6.88
N ASP A 159 8.83 12.88 -6.18
CA ASP A 159 8.89 11.43 -6.38
C ASP A 159 7.55 10.78 -6.02
N ALA A 160 6.89 11.22 -4.95
CA ALA A 160 5.59 10.71 -4.54
C ALA A 160 4.51 10.97 -5.61
N LEU A 161 4.51 12.17 -6.21
CA LEU A 161 3.64 12.50 -7.36
C LEU A 161 3.94 11.61 -8.57
N ALA A 162 5.22 11.36 -8.88
CA ALA A 162 5.62 10.45 -9.94
C ALA A 162 5.15 9.01 -9.68
N LYS A 163 5.28 8.50 -8.44
CA LYS A 163 4.75 7.17 -8.08
C LYS A 163 3.24 7.09 -8.26
N LEU A 164 2.50 8.14 -7.90
CA LEU A 164 1.04 8.19 -8.16
C LEU A 164 0.71 8.18 -9.66
N ALA A 165 1.53 8.80 -10.50
CA ALA A 165 1.36 8.75 -11.95
C ALA A 165 1.65 7.35 -12.50
N HIS A 166 2.76 6.73 -12.09
CA HIS A 166 3.12 5.37 -12.51
C HIS A 166 2.05 4.35 -12.08
N ARG A 167 1.49 4.46 -10.87
CA ARG A 167 0.40 3.57 -10.44
C ARG A 167 -0.84 3.67 -11.32
N LYS A 168 -1.17 4.87 -11.81
CA LYS A 168 -2.27 5.05 -12.77
C LYS A 168 -1.98 4.41 -14.13
N GLU A 169 -0.73 4.44 -14.56
CA GLU A 169 -0.30 3.79 -15.80
C GLU A 169 -0.39 2.27 -15.68
N ILE A 170 0.13 1.70 -14.58
CA ILE A 170 0.00 0.27 -14.27
C ILE A 170 -1.47 -0.13 -14.18
N GLU A 171 -2.30 0.65 -13.49
CA GLU A 171 -3.75 0.42 -13.44
C GLU A 171 -4.37 0.37 -14.85
N ALA A 172 -3.99 1.29 -15.75
CA ALA A 172 -4.48 1.27 -17.13
C ALA A 172 -4.00 0.05 -17.93
N GLN A 173 -2.77 -0.43 -17.70
CA GLN A 173 -2.26 -1.65 -18.34
C GLN A 173 -2.98 -2.90 -17.83
N VAL A 174 -3.15 -3.02 -16.51
CA VAL A 174 -3.90 -4.12 -15.88
C VAL A 174 -5.32 -4.18 -16.43
N LEU A 175 -6.00 -3.04 -16.53
CA LEU A 175 -7.37 -2.96 -17.06
C LEU A 175 -7.48 -3.42 -18.52
N LYS A 176 -6.46 -3.24 -19.34
CA LYS A 176 -6.44 -3.76 -20.71
C LYS A 176 -6.28 -5.29 -20.72
N LEU A 177 -5.34 -5.82 -19.94
CA LEU A 177 -5.07 -7.25 -19.92
C LEU A 177 -6.26 -8.07 -19.42
N ILE A 178 -7.01 -7.56 -18.45
CA ILE A 178 -8.15 -8.31 -17.90
C ILE A 178 -9.34 -8.35 -18.87
N GLN A 179 -9.43 -7.47 -19.88
CA GLN A 179 -10.56 -7.47 -20.82
C GLN A 179 -10.63 -8.76 -21.65
N ASP A 180 -9.49 -9.40 -21.88
CA ASP A 180 -9.41 -10.63 -22.66
C ASP A 180 -9.68 -11.89 -21.82
N ILE A 181 -9.92 -11.74 -20.50
CA ILE A 181 -10.16 -12.84 -19.57
C ILE A 181 -11.68 -13.09 -19.45
N PRO A 182 -12.20 -14.30 -19.76
CA PRO A 182 -13.63 -14.60 -19.72
C PRO A 182 -14.28 -14.31 -18.34
N GLN A 183 -13.57 -14.60 -17.25
CA GLN A 183 -14.03 -14.38 -15.88
C GLN A 183 -14.26 -12.88 -15.56
N THR A 184 -13.70 -11.95 -16.33
CA THR A 184 -13.88 -10.51 -16.13
C THR A 184 -15.32 -10.07 -16.33
N GLU A 185 -16.02 -10.61 -17.32
CA GLU A 185 -17.44 -10.27 -17.57
C GLU A 185 -18.32 -10.66 -16.38
N ILE A 186 -18.10 -11.86 -15.84
CA ILE A 186 -18.80 -12.39 -14.67
C ILE A 186 -18.53 -11.53 -13.44
N LEU A 187 -17.29 -11.12 -13.22
CA LEU A 187 -16.94 -10.27 -12.08
C LEU A 187 -17.58 -8.88 -12.22
N LEU A 188 -17.59 -8.29 -13.42
CA LEU A 188 -18.19 -6.98 -13.66
C LEU A 188 -19.72 -6.98 -13.57
N SER A 189 -20.39 -8.12 -13.75
CA SER A 189 -21.84 -8.22 -13.55
C SER A 189 -22.25 -8.18 -12.06
N MET A 190 -21.29 -8.35 -11.13
CA MET A 190 -21.58 -8.35 -9.70
C MET A 190 -21.73 -6.91 -9.16
N PRO A 191 -22.82 -6.60 -8.43
CA PRO A 191 -22.99 -5.28 -7.81
C PRO A 191 -21.82 -4.93 -6.88
N GLY A 192 -21.20 -3.77 -7.11
CA GLY A 192 -20.07 -3.27 -6.32
C GLY A 192 -18.69 -3.75 -6.79
N ILE A 193 -18.61 -4.61 -7.81
CA ILE A 193 -17.33 -5.03 -8.41
C ILE A 193 -17.07 -4.22 -9.68
N GLY A 194 -16.19 -3.23 -9.56
CA GLY A 194 -15.69 -2.47 -10.71
C GLY A 194 -14.46 -3.12 -11.35
N PRO A 195 -13.98 -2.62 -12.50
CA PRO A 195 -12.84 -3.18 -13.23
C PRO A 195 -11.57 -3.35 -12.40
N ARG A 196 -11.31 -2.41 -11.48
CA ARG A 196 -10.17 -2.49 -10.55
C ARG A 196 -10.32 -3.63 -9.55
N SER A 197 -11.52 -3.81 -8.98
CA SER A 197 -11.80 -4.88 -8.04
C SER A 197 -11.77 -6.24 -8.74
N ALA A 198 -12.34 -6.32 -9.95
CA ALA A 198 -12.28 -7.51 -10.79
C ALA A 198 -10.83 -7.90 -11.10
N ALA A 199 -10.00 -6.95 -11.53
CA ALA A 199 -8.58 -7.17 -11.75
C ALA A 199 -7.89 -7.73 -10.50
N GLN A 200 -8.13 -7.13 -9.33
CA GLN A 200 -7.51 -7.59 -8.09
C GLN A 200 -7.90 -9.03 -7.75
N ILE A 201 -9.18 -9.38 -7.93
CA ILE A 201 -9.68 -10.74 -7.70
C ILE A 201 -8.97 -11.71 -8.65
N LEU A 202 -8.94 -11.42 -9.95
CA LEU A 202 -8.29 -12.27 -10.96
C LEU A 202 -6.78 -12.42 -10.71
N MET A 203 -6.08 -11.35 -10.33
CA MET A 203 -4.66 -11.40 -10.01
C MET A 203 -4.35 -12.21 -8.74
N THR A 204 -5.31 -12.28 -7.81
CA THR A 204 -5.13 -12.96 -6.52
C THR A 204 -5.52 -14.43 -6.58
N VAL A 205 -6.58 -14.75 -7.31
CA VAL A 205 -7.23 -16.06 -7.33
C VAL A 205 -6.94 -16.84 -8.62
N GLY A 206 -6.71 -16.15 -9.74
CA GLY A 206 -6.54 -16.78 -11.05
C GLY A 206 -7.87 -17.11 -11.74
N ASP A 207 -7.88 -18.19 -12.49
CA ASP A 207 -9.03 -18.71 -13.25
C ASP A 207 -10.12 -19.35 -12.37
N MET A 208 -9.82 -19.56 -11.08
CA MET A 208 -10.68 -20.16 -10.06
C MET A 208 -10.94 -21.66 -10.24
N SER A 209 -10.27 -22.33 -11.19
CA SER A 209 -10.48 -23.76 -11.48
C SER A 209 -10.08 -24.67 -10.32
N ASP A 210 -9.11 -24.24 -9.50
CA ASP A 210 -8.63 -24.95 -8.32
C ASP A 210 -9.55 -24.79 -7.09
N LEU A 211 -10.64 -24.02 -7.20
CA LEU A 211 -11.56 -23.73 -6.10
C LEU A 211 -12.95 -24.34 -6.38
N PRO A 212 -13.30 -25.47 -5.75
CA PRO A 212 -14.56 -26.17 -6.02
C PRO A 212 -15.80 -25.36 -5.65
N ASP A 213 -15.72 -24.53 -4.61
CA ASP A 213 -16.84 -23.73 -4.12
C ASP A 213 -16.40 -22.40 -3.47
N ALA A 214 -17.39 -21.59 -3.10
CA ALA A 214 -17.17 -20.31 -2.44
C ALA A 214 -16.54 -20.42 -1.05
N ALA A 215 -16.72 -21.54 -0.34
CA ALA A 215 -16.10 -21.76 0.97
C ALA A 215 -14.58 -21.97 0.83
N HIS A 216 -14.13 -22.65 -0.23
CA HIS A 216 -12.71 -22.77 -0.57
C HIS A 216 -12.12 -21.41 -0.96
N LEU A 217 -12.85 -20.56 -1.70
CA LEU A 217 -12.41 -19.19 -1.97
C LEU A 217 -12.29 -18.34 -0.69
N ALA A 218 -13.29 -18.41 0.20
CA ALA A 218 -13.26 -17.70 1.48
C ALA A 218 -12.11 -18.21 2.37
N SER A 219 -11.85 -19.51 2.34
CA SER A 219 -10.70 -20.14 3.01
C SER A 219 -9.38 -19.65 2.42
N TYR A 220 -9.24 -19.67 1.09
CA TYR A 220 -8.05 -19.26 0.35
C TYR A 220 -7.67 -17.79 0.60
N THR A 221 -8.68 -16.92 0.67
CA THR A 221 -8.52 -15.48 0.93
C THR A 221 -8.40 -15.12 2.42
N GLY A 222 -8.53 -16.10 3.32
CA GLY A 222 -8.45 -15.87 4.78
C GLY A 222 -9.66 -15.15 5.37
N LEU A 223 -10.81 -15.27 4.71
CA LEU A 223 -12.11 -14.76 5.16
C LEU A 223 -12.92 -15.82 5.92
N SER A 224 -12.52 -17.10 5.87
CA SER A 224 -13.15 -18.16 6.65
C SER A 224 -12.96 -17.95 8.16
N PRO A 225 -14.03 -18.04 8.98
CA PRO A 225 -13.93 -17.89 10.43
C PRO A 225 -13.14 -19.04 11.05
N ARG A 226 -12.24 -18.73 11.97
CA ARG A 226 -11.54 -19.72 12.81
C ARG A 226 -12.24 -19.84 14.15
N THR A 227 -12.55 -21.07 14.53
CA THR A 227 -13.01 -21.41 15.88
C THR A 227 -11.81 -21.40 16.82
N ASN A 228 -11.80 -20.50 17.80
CA ASN A 228 -10.84 -20.53 18.90
C ASN A 228 -11.54 -21.08 20.15
N GLN A 229 -11.49 -22.40 20.38
CA GLN A 229 -11.96 -22.98 21.64
C GLN A 229 -10.77 -23.28 22.55
N SER A 230 -10.55 -22.44 23.56
CA SER A 230 -9.89 -22.86 24.79
C SER A 230 -10.97 -23.34 25.76
N GLY A 231 -10.72 -24.40 26.53
CA GLY A 231 -11.71 -25.14 27.34
C GLY A 231 -12.56 -24.35 28.37
N THR A 232 -12.44 -23.02 28.42
CA THR A 232 -13.20 -22.09 29.26
C THR A 232 -13.96 -21.00 28.48
N SER A 233 -13.86 -20.92 27.14
CA SER A 233 -14.48 -19.85 26.35
C SER A 233 -15.63 -20.34 25.47
N ILE A 234 -16.77 -19.66 25.52
CA ILE A 234 -17.93 -19.91 24.65
C ILE A 234 -17.72 -19.15 23.32
N MET A 235 -17.21 -19.85 22.30
CA MET A 235 -17.22 -19.48 20.88
C MET A 235 -16.75 -18.05 20.48
N PRO A 236 -15.47 -17.66 20.69
CA PRO A 236 -14.90 -16.53 19.96
C PRO A 236 -14.52 -16.98 18.54
N ASN A 237 -15.33 -16.60 17.55
CA ASN A 237 -14.99 -16.74 16.13
C ASN A 237 -14.27 -15.49 15.64
N SER A 238 -13.13 -15.64 14.98
CA SER A 238 -12.39 -14.52 14.37
C SER A 238 -11.99 -14.85 12.93
N PRO A 239 -11.92 -13.86 12.01
CA PRO A 239 -11.50 -14.12 10.64
C PRO A 239 -10.08 -14.67 10.59
N ASN A 240 -9.87 -15.77 9.87
CA ASN A 240 -8.55 -16.39 9.73
C ASN A 240 -7.71 -15.73 8.63
N ARG A 241 -7.04 -14.60 8.93
CA ARG A 241 -6.17 -13.91 7.96
C ARG A 241 -4.98 -14.72 7.44
N ALA A 242 -4.73 -15.92 7.99
CA ALA A 242 -3.69 -16.80 7.49
C ALA A 242 -4.07 -17.44 6.13
N GLY A 243 -5.38 -17.57 5.85
CA GLY A 243 -5.89 -18.38 4.74
C GLY A 243 -5.65 -19.87 4.97
N ASN A 244 -6.57 -20.71 4.55
CA ASN A 244 -6.32 -22.14 4.38
C ASN A 244 -6.50 -22.46 2.89
N LYS A 245 -5.37 -22.70 2.22
CA LYS A 245 -5.27 -22.82 0.76
C LYS A 245 -5.26 -24.29 0.29
N ASN A 246 -5.64 -25.19 1.18
CA ASN A 246 -5.85 -26.60 0.92
C ASN A 246 -7.29 -26.83 0.49
#